data_AF-A0A1G2ER31-F1
#
_entry.id   AF-A0A1G2ER31-F1
#
_cell.length_a   1.000
_cell.length_b   1.000
_cell.length_c   1.000
_cell.angle_alpha   90.00
_cell.angle_beta   90.00
_cell.angle_gamma   90.00
#
_symmetry.space_group_name_H-M   'P 1'
#
loop_
_entity.id
_entity.type
_entity.pdbx_description
1 polymer ?
#
loop_
_entity_poly.entity_id
_entity_poly.type
_entity_poly.pdbx_seq_one_letter_code
_entity_poly.pdbx_strand_id
1 'polypeptide(L)'
;MNSIQKIIGFFSKFPTIGPRTAARFAYYLVKLEKKEFNEFIHSLERLRDDVKLCSFCFCPFESEESLCPICSDKTRSRESLCVVEKEQDLLSIEKTKKYRGLYFILGGNINLKKENGARINELKERIEKMKFKEIILAINPTPEGETTTLFLEREIEKYKIKTSRLGRGLPVGGEMEYADEETLSSAFEGRK
;
A
#
# COMPACT_ATOMS: atom_id res chain seq x y z
N MET A 1 13.90 6.33 -33.76
CA MET A 1 13.52 5.27 -32.79
C MET A 1 12.32 4.51 -33.31
N ASN A 2 12.46 3.19 -33.49
CA ASN A 2 11.39 2.30 -33.96
C ASN A 2 10.29 2.15 -32.87
N SER A 3 9.03 1.91 -33.26
CA SER A 3 7.88 1.82 -32.35
C SER A 3 8.07 0.75 -31.26
N ILE A 4 8.62 -0.40 -31.63
CA ILE A 4 8.92 -1.52 -30.72
C ILE A 4 9.90 -1.07 -29.62
N GLN A 5 10.98 -0.36 -29.98
CA GLN A 5 11.98 0.10 -29.00
C GLN A 5 11.40 1.08 -27.98
N LYS A 6 10.44 1.92 -28.39
CA LYS A 6 9.75 2.83 -27.46
C LYS A 6 8.94 2.06 -26.42
N ILE A 7 8.16 1.06 -26.85
CA ILE A 7 7.35 0.23 -25.96
C ILE A 7 8.22 -0.57 -24.99
N ILE A 8 9.32 -1.16 -25.46
CA ILE A 8 10.31 -1.83 -24.59
C ILE A 8 10.85 -0.85 -23.55
N GLY A 9 11.17 0.38 -23.97
CA GLY A 9 11.63 1.44 -23.07
C GLY A 9 10.60 1.78 -21.98
N PHE A 10 9.31 1.81 -22.29
CA PHE A 10 8.26 2.04 -21.29
C PHE A 10 8.11 0.87 -20.31
N PHE A 11 8.01 -0.37 -20.80
CA PHE A 11 7.89 -1.55 -19.93
C PHE A 11 9.11 -1.73 -19.02
N SER A 12 10.31 -1.38 -19.48
CA SER A 12 11.53 -1.48 -18.67
C SER A 12 11.58 -0.50 -17.49
N LYS A 13 10.68 0.49 -17.43
CA LYS A 13 10.57 1.41 -16.28
C LYS A 13 9.72 0.84 -15.15
N PHE A 14 8.98 -0.24 -15.40
CA PHE A 14 8.11 -0.83 -14.39
C PHE A 14 8.99 -1.55 -13.35
N PRO A 15 8.60 -1.51 -12.06
CA PRO A 15 9.36 -2.19 -11.03
C PRO A 15 9.50 -3.67 -11.37
N THR A 16 10.68 -4.24 -11.13
CA THR A 16 11.02 -5.67 -11.39
C THR A 16 11.08 -6.11 -12.85
N ILE A 17 10.79 -5.24 -13.82
CA ILE A 17 10.77 -5.61 -15.25
C ILE A 17 12.07 -5.17 -15.94
N GLY A 18 12.92 -6.14 -16.25
CA GLY A 18 14.15 -5.91 -17.03
C GLY A 18 13.89 -5.86 -18.55
N PRO A 19 14.91 -5.45 -19.35
CA PRO A 19 14.78 -5.25 -20.79
C PRO A 19 14.38 -6.51 -21.55
N ARG A 20 14.80 -7.70 -21.08
CA ARG A 20 14.43 -8.99 -21.70
C ARG A 20 12.94 -9.30 -21.55
N THR A 21 12.38 -9.04 -20.36
CA THR A 21 10.95 -9.24 -20.09
C THR A 21 10.12 -8.17 -20.80
N ALA A 22 10.58 -6.92 -20.79
CA ALA A 22 9.96 -5.83 -21.55
C ALA A 22 9.88 -6.12 -23.06
N ALA A 23 10.93 -6.69 -23.64
CA ALA A 23 10.92 -7.15 -25.03
C ALA A 23 9.87 -8.22 -25.28
N ARG A 24 9.71 -9.19 -24.37
CA ARG A 24 8.67 -10.23 -24.48
C ARG A 24 7.27 -9.62 -24.49
N PHE A 25 6.99 -8.63 -23.64
CA PHE A 25 5.71 -7.93 -23.65
C PHE A 25 5.47 -7.17 -24.96
N ALA A 26 6.49 -6.45 -25.46
CA ALA A 26 6.38 -5.73 -26.72
C ALA A 26 6.08 -6.66 -27.91
N TYR A 27 6.79 -7.80 -28.00
CA TYR A 27 6.54 -8.79 -29.07
C TYR A 27 5.23 -9.57 -28.88
N TYR A 28 4.74 -9.71 -27.65
CA TYR A 28 3.39 -10.24 -27.41
C TYR A 28 2.34 -9.32 -28.01
N LEU A 29 2.42 -8.00 -27.78
CA LEU A 29 1.48 -7.03 -28.35
C LEU A 29 1.46 -7.03 -29.89
N VAL A 30 2.60 -7.31 -30.55
CA VAL A 30 2.67 -7.41 -32.01
C VAL A 30 1.90 -8.63 -32.56
N LYS A 31 1.76 -9.69 -31.75
CA LYS A 31 1.07 -10.93 -32.14
C LYS A 31 -0.43 -10.89 -31.87
N LEU A 32 -0.91 -9.93 -31.09
CA LEU A 32 -2.33 -9.80 -30.77
C LEU A 32 -3.15 -9.50 -32.03
N GLU A 33 -4.38 -10.00 -32.05
CA GLU A 33 -5.33 -9.59 -33.05
C GLU A 33 -5.68 -8.10 -32.88
N LYS A 34 -6.02 -7.43 -33.98
CA LYS A 34 -6.33 -5.98 -33.97
C LYS A 34 -7.42 -5.63 -32.94
N LYS A 35 -8.40 -6.51 -32.74
CA LYS A 35 -9.48 -6.32 -31.77
C LYS A 35 -8.94 -6.31 -30.33
N GLU A 36 -8.17 -7.32 -29.95
CA GLU A 36 -7.58 -7.44 -28.60
C GLU A 36 -6.59 -6.30 -28.33
N PHE A 37 -5.79 -5.94 -29.32
CA PHE A 37 -4.86 -4.80 -29.19
C PHE A 37 -5.61 -3.49 -28.93
N ASN A 38 -6.71 -3.23 -29.65
CA ASN A 38 -7.51 -2.03 -29.44
C ASN A 38 -8.18 -2.02 -28.06
N GLU A 39 -8.67 -3.18 -27.58
CA GLU A 39 -9.23 -3.32 -26.24
C GLU A 39 -8.19 -3.06 -25.14
N PHE A 40 -6.96 -3.55 -25.34
CA PHE A 40 -5.83 -3.26 -24.45
C PHE A 40 -5.52 -1.76 -24.38
N ILE A 41 -5.43 -1.08 -25.52
CA ILE A 41 -5.19 0.38 -25.56
C ILE A 41 -6.32 1.13 -24.87
N HIS A 42 -7.57 0.79 -25.17
CA HIS A 42 -8.73 1.45 -24.57
C HIS A 42 -8.76 1.24 -23.03
N SER A 43 -8.38 0.07 -22.55
CA SER A 43 -8.30 -0.21 -21.11
C SER A 43 -7.21 0.60 -20.42
N LEU A 44 -6.05 0.80 -21.08
CA LEU A 44 -4.98 1.65 -20.55
C LEU A 44 -5.37 3.13 -20.51
N GLU A 45 -6.09 3.62 -21.51
CA GLU A 45 -6.61 4.99 -21.54
C GLU A 45 -7.58 5.20 -20.37
N ARG A 46 -8.58 4.32 -20.25
CA ARG A 46 -9.57 4.39 -19.17
C ARG A 46 -8.98 4.27 -17.77
N LEU A 47 -7.93 3.45 -17.57
CA LEU A 47 -7.29 3.32 -16.27
C LEU A 47 -6.83 4.67 -15.70
N ARG A 48 -6.34 5.58 -16.56
CA ARG A 48 -5.88 6.89 -16.11
C ARG A 48 -7.03 7.87 -15.80
N ASP A 49 -8.13 7.73 -16.52
CA ASP A 49 -9.27 8.66 -16.44
C ASP A 49 -10.26 8.23 -15.34
N ASP A 50 -10.46 6.93 -15.16
CA ASP A 50 -11.48 6.37 -14.27
C ASP A 50 -10.95 6.16 -12.83
N VAL A 51 -9.64 5.92 -12.66
CA VAL A 51 -9.04 5.68 -11.34
C VAL A 51 -8.73 7.00 -10.64
N LYS A 52 -9.30 7.16 -9.44
CA LYS A 52 -9.00 8.30 -8.56
C LYS A 52 -8.62 7.84 -7.17
N LEU A 53 -7.99 8.73 -6.42
CA LEU A 53 -7.63 8.47 -5.02
C LEU A 53 -8.79 8.80 -4.09
N CYS A 54 -9.06 7.90 -3.14
CA CYS A 54 -10.01 8.17 -2.08
C CYS A 54 -9.62 9.42 -1.31
N SER A 55 -10.56 10.36 -1.19
CA SER A 55 -10.38 11.60 -0.43
C SER A 55 -10.11 11.37 1.06
N PHE A 56 -10.22 10.15 1.58
CA PHE A 56 -9.93 9.80 2.96
C PHE A 56 -8.66 8.98 3.13
N CYS A 57 -8.62 7.78 2.55
CA CYS A 57 -7.55 6.81 2.78
C CYS A 57 -6.48 6.81 1.69
N PHE A 58 -6.65 7.58 0.61
CA PHE A 58 -5.81 7.57 -0.58
C PHE A 58 -5.75 6.23 -1.33
N CYS A 59 -6.65 5.29 -1.06
CA CYS A 59 -6.79 4.09 -1.89
C CYS A 59 -7.29 4.46 -3.30
N PRO A 60 -6.64 3.97 -4.38
CA PRO A 60 -7.17 4.10 -5.72
C PRO A 60 -8.44 3.26 -5.88
N PHE A 61 -9.44 3.81 -6.56
CA PHE A 61 -10.70 3.15 -6.86
C PHE A 61 -11.40 3.82 -8.06
N GLU A 62 -12.35 3.11 -8.65
CA GLU A 62 -13.17 3.55 -9.79
C GLU A 62 -14.61 3.79 -9.31
N SER A 63 -15.06 5.05 -9.31
CA SER A 63 -16.43 5.46 -8.96
C SER A 63 -16.59 6.97 -9.21
N GLU A 64 -17.82 7.50 -9.21
CA GLU A 64 -18.10 8.94 -9.15
C GLU A 64 -18.00 9.51 -7.73
N GLU A 65 -18.09 8.67 -6.69
CA GLU A 65 -18.07 9.09 -5.28
C GLU A 65 -16.69 9.56 -4.81
N SER A 66 -16.61 10.43 -3.79
CA SER A 66 -15.33 10.90 -3.25
C SER A 66 -14.65 9.90 -2.28
N LEU A 67 -15.39 8.90 -1.81
CA LEU A 67 -14.94 7.89 -0.86
C LEU A 67 -14.93 6.51 -1.52
N CYS A 68 -13.91 5.71 -1.23
CA CYS A 68 -13.88 4.33 -1.70
C CYS A 68 -14.90 3.47 -0.93
N PRO A 69 -15.26 2.28 -1.44
CA PRO A 69 -16.24 1.39 -0.78
C PRO A 69 -15.93 1.08 0.69
N ILE A 70 -14.65 1.07 1.06
CA ILE A 70 -14.22 0.86 2.45
C ILE A 70 -14.53 2.09 3.33
N CYS A 71 -14.29 3.30 2.84
CA CYS A 71 -14.50 4.52 3.64
C CYS A 71 -15.97 4.93 3.70
N SER A 72 -16.77 4.59 2.68
CA SER A 72 -18.21 4.88 2.65
C SER A 72 -19.05 3.87 3.46
N ASP A 73 -18.50 2.68 3.75
CA ASP A 73 -19.16 1.65 4.55
C ASP A 73 -19.45 2.13 5.99
N LYS A 74 -20.73 2.26 6.32
CA LYS A 74 -21.20 2.71 7.64
C LYS A 74 -21.10 1.64 8.73
N THR A 75 -20.93 0.37 8.36
CA THR A 75 -20.82 -0.74 9.31
C THR A 75 -19.42 -0.83 9.93
N ARG A 76 -18.44 -0.12 9.36
CA ARG A 76 -17.07 -0.05 9.87
C ARG A 76 -16.93 0.88 11.06
N SER A 77 -16.00 0.52 11.94
CA SER A 77 -15.65 1.36 13.08
C SER A 77 -14.84 2.58 12.62
N ARG A 78 -15.34 3.77 12.93
CA ARG A 78 -14.62 5.04 12.74
C ARG A 78 -13.70 5.38 13.91
N GLU A 79 -13.63 4.51 14.92
CA GLU A 79 -12.80 4.69 16.11
C GLU A 79 -11.40 4.09 15.95
N SER A 80 -11.15 3.32 14.89
CA SER A 80 -9.85 2.70 14.61
C SER A 80 -9.36 3.08 13.21
N LEU A 81 -8.09 3.42 13.11
CA LEU A 81 -7.40 3.72 11.84
C LEU A 81 -6.19 2.80 11.67
N CYS A 82 -6.11 2.09 10.55
CA CYS A 82 -4.95 1.29 10.17
C CYS A 82 -4.12 2.03 9.12
N VAL A 83 -2.93 2.47 9.51
CA VAL A 83 -1.98 3.16 8.64
C VAL A 83 -1.11 2.12 7.95
N VAL A 84 -1.14 2.09 6.62
CA VAL A 84 -0.36 1.18 5.78
C VAL A 84 0.60 1.97 4.89
N GLU A 85 1.65 1.32 4.41
CA GLU A 85 2.65 1.96 3.54
C GLU A 85 2.14 2.16 2.11
N LYS A 86 1.56 1.12 1.51
CA LYS A 86 1.12 1.07 0.10
C LYS A 86 -0.24 0.39 -0.08
N GLU A 87 -0.81 0.51 -1.27
CA GLU A 87 -2.13 -0.01 -1.65
C GLU A 87 -2.22 -1.54 -1.50
N GLN A 88 -1.15 -2.25 -1.84
CA GLN A 88 -1.08 -3.71 -1.73
C GLN A 88 -1.21 -4.20 -0.29
N ASP A 89 -0.73 -3.42 0.69
CA ASP A 89 -0.77 -3.79 2.10
C ASP A 89 -2.20 -3.68 2.63
N LEU A 90 -2.92 -2.60 2.27
CA LEU A 90 -4.35 -2.45 2.54
C LEU A 90 -5.13 -3.65 2.01
N LEU A 91 -4.95 -4.00 0.73
CA LEU A 91 -5.66 -5.11 0.10
C LEU A 91 -5.35 -6.45 0.79
N SER A 92 -4.11 -6.63 1.25
CA SER A 92 -3.70 -7.86 1.96
C SER A 92 -4.38 -7.99 3.32
N ILE A 93 -4.47 -6.90 4.09
CA ILE A 93 -5.18 -6.90 5.37
C ILE A 93 -6.68 -7.08 5.15
N GLU A 94 -7.27 -6.38 4.18
CA GLU A 94 -8.70 -6.43 3.89
C GLU A 94 -9.15 -7.85 3.48
N LYS A 95 -8.32 -8.58 2.71
CA LYS A 95 -8.56 -9.99 2.34
C LYS A 95 -8.74 -10.92 3.55
N THR A 96 -8.14 -10.59 4.70
CA THR A 96 -8.32 -11.39 5.93
C THR A 96 -9.74 -11.30 6.48
N LYS A 97 -10.50 -10.25 6.14
CA LYS A 97 -11.82 -9.93 6.70
C LYS A 97 -11.86 -9.82 8.24
N LYS A 98 -10.71 -9.68 8.89
CA LYS A 98 -10.57 -9.57 10.36
C LYS A 98 -10.62 -8.13 10.85
N TYR A 99 -10.13 -7.20 10.06
CA TYR A 99 -10.16 -5.77 10.40
C TYR A 99 -11.44 -5.12 9.88
N ARG A 100 -12.09 -4.31 10.73
CA ARG A 100 -13.33 -3.57 10.38
C ARG A 100 -13.22 -2.06 10.64
N GLY A 101 -12.01 -1.54 10.79
CA GLY A 101 -11.78 -0.11 10.90
C GLY A 101 -11.52 0.56 9.55
N LEU A 102 -11.06 1.80 9.59
CA LEU A 102 -10.67 2.58 8.42
C LEU A 102 -9.18 2.41 8.11
N TYR A 103 -8.79 2.72 6.88
CA TYR A 103 -7.38 2.69 6.47
C TYR A 103 -6.86 4.09 6.14
N PHE A 104 -5.53 4.21 6.13
CA PHE A 104 -4.82 5.35 5.58
C PHE A 104 -3.57 4.87 4.87
N ILE A 105 -3.40 5.21 3.58
CA ILE A 105 -2.21 4.86 2.81
C ILE A 105 -1.21 6.01 2.87
N LEU A 106 -0.06 5.73 3.48
CA LEU A 106 1.02 6.69 3.65
C LEU A 106 1.72 7.04 2.33
N GLY A 107 1.78 6.10 1.39
CA GLY A 107 2.36 6.31 0.05
C GLY A 107 3.88 6.17 -0.01
N GLY A 108 4.49 5.56 1.02
CA GLY A 108 5.92 5.36 1.13
C GLY A 108 6.44 5.58 2.56
N ASN A 109 7.75 5.47 2.71
CA ASN A 109 8.47 5.61 3.97
C ASN A 109 8.95 7.05 4.16
N ILE A 110 9.34 7.39 5.39
CA ILE A 110 10.01 8.65 5.71
C ILE A 110 11.45 8.54 5.24
N ASN A 111 11.68 8.88 3.98
CA ASN A 111 13.02 8.96 3.42
C ASN A 111 13.40 10.43 3.24
N LEU A 112 14.38 10.90 4.01
CA LEU A 112 14.85 12.30 4.04
C LEU A 112 15.37 12.83 2.68
N LYS A 113 15.44 11.98 1.64
CA LYS A 113 16.10 12.27 0.36
C LYS A 113 15.18 12.27 -0.87
N LYS A 114 13.89 11.92 -0.78
CA LYS A 114 12.99 11.85 -1.95
C LYS A 114 11.90 12.93 -1.90
N GLU A 115 11.62 13.54 -3.05
CA GLU A 115 10.66 14.64 -3.24
C GLU A 115 9.19 14.23 -3.03
N ASN A 116 8.85 12.95 -3.24
CA ASN A 116 7.51 12.41 -2.97
C ASN A 116 7.50 11.72 -1.61
N GLY A 117 7.38 12.52 -0.56
CA GLY A 117 7.36 12.05 0.83
C GLY A 117 6.07 11.32 1.22
N ALA A 118 6.16 10.54 2.29
CA ALA A 118 5.03 9.99 3.03
C ALA A 118 3.97 11.09 3.34
N ARG A 119 2.68 10.75 3.24
CA ARG A 119 1.51 11.62 3.51
C ARG A 119 1.29 11.90 5.00
N ILE A 120 2.33 12.38 5.68
CA ILE A 120 2.36 12.57 7.14
C ILE A 120 1.44 13.72 7.55
N ASN A 121 1.43 14.82 6.79
CA ASN A 121 0.63 16.00 7.12
C ASN A 121 -0.85 15.68 6.99
N GLU A 122 -1.24 14.98 5.92
CA GLU A 122 -2.61 14.53 5.70
C GLU A 122 -3.03 13.55 6.79
N LEU A 123 -2.15 12.66 7.25
CA LEU A 123 -2.42 11.77 8.39
C LEU A 123 -2.70 12.58 9.66
N LYS A 124 -1.87 13.56 10.00
CA LYS A 124 -2.07 14.44 11.17
C LYS A 124 -3.40 15.17 11.11
N GLU A 125 -3.75 15.73 9.94
CA GLU A 125 -5.05 16.37 9.77
C GLU A 125 -6.22 15.42 10.01
N ARG A 126 -6.10 14.14 9.61
CA ARG A 126 -7.14 13.13 9.89
C ARG A 126 -7.26 12.86 11.37
N ILE A 127 -6.12 12.70 12.04
CA ILE A 127 -6.06 12.45 13.48
C ILE A 127 -6.65 13.62 14.28
N GLU A 128 -6.45 14.86 13.82
CA GLU A 128 -7.02 16.04 14.47
C GLU A 128 -8.53 16.17 14.26
N LYS A 129 -8.99 15.91 13.02
CA LYS A 129 -10.41 16.03 12.66
C LYS A 129 -11.27 14.90 13.23
N MET A 130 -10.69 13.73 13.49
CA MET A 130 -11.43 12.56 13.97
C MET A 130 -10.90 12.05 15.30
N LYS A 131 -11.81 11.70 16.21
CA LYS A 131 -11.46 11.16 17.53
C LYS A 131 -11.25 9.65 17.46
N PHE A 132 -10.12 9.22 16.88
CA PHE A 132 -9.73 7.80 16.91
C PHE A 132 -9.41 7.37 18.34
N LYS A 133 -9.85 6.18 18.73
CA LYS A 133 -9.45 5.50 19.96
C LYS A 133 -8.16 4.72 19.77
N GLU A 134 -7.92 4.19 18.57
CA GLU A 134 -6.74 3.39 18.24
C GLU A 134 -6.20 3.70 16.84
N ILE A 135 -4.88 3.80 16.73
CA ILE A 135 -4.16 3.85 15.46
C ILE A 135 -3.23 2.64 15.37
N ILE A 136 -3.44 1.82 14.36
CA ILE A 136 -2.65 0.62 14.10
C ILE A 136 -1.62 0.98 13.02
N LEU A 137 -0.34 0.90 13.34
CA LEU A 137 0.76 1.06 12.40
C LEU A 137 1.07 -0.29 11.76
N ALA A 138 0.58 -0.47 10.53
CA ALA A 138 0.77 -1.65 9.69
C ALA A 138 1.78 -1.34 8.57
N ILE A 139 2.96 -0.89 8.98
CA ILE A 139 4.09 -0.61 8.08
C ILE A 139 4.98 -1.86 8.01
N ASN A 140 5.58 -2.12 6.86
CA ASN A 140 6.43 -3.28 6.67
C ASN A 140 7.65 -3.23 7.61
N PRO A 141 8.08 -4.36 8.21
CA PRO A 141 9.17 -4.41 9.17
C PRO A 141 10.55 -4.38 8.45
N THR A 142 10.76 -3.38 7.60
CA THR A 142 12.07 -3.09 7.00
C THR A 142 12.77 -1.98 7.79
N PRO A 143 14.10 -1.79 7.69
CA PRO A 143 14.78 -0.69 8.37
C PRO A 143 14.15 0.70 8.12
N GLU A 144 13.73 0.98 6.90
CA GLU A 144 13.03 2.22 6.54
C GLU A 144 11.61 2.28 7.13
N GLY A 145 10.91 1.13 7.16
CA GLY A 145 9.60 1.00 7.77
C GLY A 145 9.63 1.19 9.30
N GLU A 146 10.65 0.65 9.98
CA GLU A 146 10.88 0.85 11.42
C GLU A 146 11.13 2.32 11.74
N THR A 147 11.97 2.97 10.96
CA THR A 147 12.25 4.41 11.10
C THR A 147 10.97 5.22 10.95
N THR A 148 10.15 4.87 9.97
CA THR A 148 8.85 5.51 9.72
C THR A 148 7.88 5.28 10.88
N THR A 149 7.82 4.06 11.39
CA THR A 149 6.93 3.67 12.50
C THR A 149 7.29 4.42 13.78
N LEU A 150 8.57 4.45 14.15
CA LEU A 150 9.06 5.18 15.33
C LEU A 150 8.79 6.69 15.23
N PHE A 151 8.94 7.27 14.04
CA PHE A 151 8.60 8.67 13.83
C PHE A 151 7.10 8.91 14.02
N LEU A 152 6.25 8.07 13.41
CA LEU A 152 4.80 8.21 13.53
C LEU A 152 4.33 8.04 14.97
N GLU A 153 4.90 7.11 15.72
CA GLU A 153 4.58 6.93 17.15
C GLU A 153 4.82 8.22 17.94
N ARG A 154 5.98 8.87 17.77
CA ARG A 154 6.29 10.15 18.43
C ARG A 154 5.36 11.27 18.02
N GLU A 155 4.93 11.30 16.76
CA GLU A 155 3.98 12.30 16.29
C GLU A 155 2.57 12.05 16.81
N ILE A 156 2.14 10.80 16.91
CA ILE A 156 0.82 10.39 17.38
C ILE A 156 0.68 10.51 18.91
N GLU A 157 1.76 10.30 19.65
CA GLU A 157 1.79 10.35 21.13
C GLU A 157 1.22 11.67 21.68
N LYS A 158 1.44 12.77 20.97
CA LYS A 158 0.93 14.12 21.30
C LYS A 158 -0.61 14.18 21.40
N TYR A 159 -1.30 13.30 20.68
CA TYR A 159 -2.77 13.25 20.63
C TYR A 159 -3.38 12.31 21.69
N LYS A 160 -2.55 11.62 22.49
CA LYS A 160 -3.00 10.66 23.54
C LYS A 160 -3.93 9.56 23.01
N ILE A 161 -3.69 9.12 21.77
CA ILE A 161 -4.43 8.03 21.13
C ILE A 161 -3.65 6.73 21.37
N LYS A 162 -4.36 5.61 21.56
CA LYS A 162 -3.70 4.31 21.67
C LYS A 162 -3.04 3.97 20.32
N THR A 163 -1.73 3.78 20.32
CA THR A 163 -0.99 3.31 19.14
C THR A 163 -0.66 1.83 19.31
N SER A 164 -0.85 1.03 18.25
CA SER A 164 -0.49 -0.38 18.23
C SER A 164 0.21 -0.76 16.92
N ARG A 165 0.96 -1.85 16.92
CA ARG A 165 1.64 -2.41 15.74
C ARG A 165 1.04 -3.76 15.39
N LEU A 166 1.18 -4.18 14.13
CA LEU A 166 0.93 -5.58 13.78
C LEU A 166 1.92 -6.49 14.52
N GLY A 167 1.45 -7.66 14.95
CA GLY A 167 2.30 -8.65 15.60
C GLY A 167 3.40 -9.13 14.64
N ARG A 168 4.59 -9.33 15.18
CA ARG A 168 5.73 -9.94 14.47
C ARG A 168 5.92 -11.37 14.93
N GLY A 169 6.29 -12.26 14.02
CA GLY A 169 6.58 -13.64 14.36
C GLY A 169 6.58 -14.56 13.15
N LEU A 170 6.56 -15.86 13.45
CA LEU A 170 6.68 -16.91 12.45
C LEU A 170 5.43 -17.02 11.57
N PRO A 171 5.58 -17.15 10.24
CA PRO A 171 4.47 -17.45 9.36
C PRO A 171 3.92 -18.85 9.64
N VAL A 172 2.60 -19.02 9.57
CA VAL A 172 1.97 -20.33 9.70
C VAL A 172 2.41 -21.21 8.52
N GLY A 173 2.93 -22.41 8.84
CA GLY A 173 3.44 -23.35 7.83
C GLY A 173 4.89 -23.09 7.40
N GLY A 174 5.58 -22.10 7.98
CA GLY A 174 7.02 -21.95 7.85
C GLY A 174 7.77 -22.88 8.81
N GLU A 175 8.97 -23.32 8.41
CA GLU A 175 9.87 -24.09 9.28
C GLU A 175 10.81 -23.14 10.02
N MET A 176 11.08 -23.43 11.30
CA MET A 176 11.91 -22.58 12.16
C MET A 176 13.35 -22.43 11.64
N GLU A 177 13.88 -23.43 10.94
CA GLU A 177 15.23 -23.41 10.36
C GLU A 177 15.41 -22.28 9.32
N TYR A 178 14.32 -21.80 8.71
CA TYR A 178 14.34 -20.72 7.72
C TYR A 178 13.96 -19.36 8.31
N ALA A 179 13.71 -19.27 9.61
CA ALA A 179 13.42 -18.01 10.29
C ALA A 179 14.71 -17.31 10.68
N ASP A 180 14.78 -16.00 10.44
CA ASP A 180 15.87 -15.18 10.92
C ASP A 180 15.80 -14.95 12.45
N GLU A 181 16.93 -14.57 13.04
CA GLU A 181 17.07 -14.35 14.49
C GLU A 181 16.12 -13.28 15.03
N GLU A 182 15.84 -12.23 14.23
CA GLU A 182 14.96 -11.12 14.63
C GLU A 182 13.49 -11.57 14.68
N THR A 183 13.05 -12.36 13.70
CA THR A 183 11.73 -12.99 13.68
C THR A 183 11.55 -13.95 14.86
N LEU A 184 12.55 -14.77 15.16
CA LEU A 184 12.52 -15.69 16.32
C LEU A 184 12.47 -14.91 17.64
N SER A 185 13.31 -13.88 17.80
CA SER A 185 13.30 -13.01 18.98
C SER A 185 11.93 -12.36 19.19
N SER A 186 11.37 -11.78 18.13
CA SER A 186 10.03 -11.17 18.16
C SER A 186 8.94 -12.17 18.54
N ALA A 187 9.02 -13.40 18.03
CA ALA A 187 8.09 -14.47 18.38
C ALA A 187 8.18 -14.88 19.86
N PHE A 188 9.39 -14.91 20.43
CA PHE A 188 9.60 -15.18 21.85
C PHE A 188 9.06 -14.06 22.75
N GLU A 189 9.26 -12.80 22.36
CA GLU A 189 8.72 -11.63 23.07
C GLU A 189 7.19 -11.61 23.03
N GLY A 190 6.61 -11.95 21.87
CA GLY A 190 5.16 -12.01 21.64
C GLY A 190 4.47 -13.29 22.12
N ARG A 191 5.17 -14.19 22.85
CA ARG A 191 4.59 -15.43 23.35
C ARG A 191 3.41 -15.13 24.30
N LYS A 192 2.34 -15.91 24.16
CA LYS A 192 1.16 -15.84 25.04
C LYS A 192 1.13 -17.00 26.01
#